data_AF-A0A838GEQ8-F1
#
_entry.id   AF-A0A838GEQ8-F1
#
_cell.length_a   1.000
_cell.length_b   1.000
_cell.length_c   1.000
_cell.angle_alpha   90.00
_cell.angle_beta   90.00
_cell.angle_gamma   90.00
#
_symmetry.space_group_name_H-M   'P 1'
#
loop_
_entity.id
_entity.type
_entity.pdbx_description
1 polymer ?
#
loop_
_entity_poly.entity_id
_entity_poly.type
_entity_poly.pdbx_seq_one_letter_code
_entity_poly.pdbx_strand_id
1 'polypeptide(L)'
;MTRKHWVHIGSIAAALGGLSWLAKVAVIIATDGKVNDEGAAAFFYLLGVALMAIGSTAVGSQLAGGRSWWVLAVAVALSPILLVVSFAILDGVTKPLVGDRGPTYWGDEAGILVTGVVWLMIGVGLFWIAHRTDGGGAIVHVRQAAGSGKMMTP
;
A
#
# COMPACT_ATOMS: atom_id res chain seq x y z
N MET A 1 18.51 -8.45 1.83
CA MET A 1 17.06 -8.51 2.12
C MET A 1 16.35 -9.21 0.97
N THR A 2 15.42 -10.13 1.23
CA THR A 2 14.72 -10.83 0.13
C THR A 2 13.54 -10.00 -0.39
N ARG A 3 13.16 -10.19 -1.67
CA ARG A 3 12.01 -9.52 -2.29
C ARG A 3 10.72 -9.68 -1.47
N LYS A 4 10.47 -10.88 -0.93
CA LYS A 4 9.31 -11.17 -0.07
C LYS A 4 9.30 -10.28 1.17
N HIS A 5 10.43 -10.16 1.88
CA HIS A 5 10.54 -9.26 3.03
C HIS A 5 10.30 -7.80 2.64
N TRP A 6 10.82 -7.36 1.48
CA TRP A 6 10.58 -5.99 1.01
C TRP A 6 9.10 -5.72 0.71
N VAL A 7 8.42 -6.64 0.01
CA VAL A 7 6.99 -6.54 -0.28
C VAL A 7 6.17 -6.52 1.01
N HIS A 8 6.56 -7.32 2.01
CA HIS A 8 5.91 -7.32 3.32
C HIS A 8 6.03 -5.96 4.02
N ILE A 9 7.24 -5.41 4.16
CA ILE A 9 7.45 -4.10 4.78
C ILE A 9 6.72 -2.99 4.00
N GLY A 10 6.84 -2.99 2.67
CA GLY A 10 6.16 -1.97 1.85
C GLY A 10 4.64 -2.10 1.89
N SER A 11 4.08 -3.31 2.04
CA SER A 11 2.64 -3.48 2.21
C SER A 11 2.14 -2.86 3.53
N ILE A 12 2.88 -3.04 4.62
CA ILE A 12 2.60 -2.39 5.90
C ILE A 12 2.75 -0.87 5.79
N ALA A 13 3.82 -0.40 5.14
CA ALA A 13 4.05 1.02 4.93
C ALA A 13 2.92 1.66 4.10
N ALA A 14 2.48 1.03 3.00
CA ALA A 14 1.32 1.48 2.23
C ALA A 14 0.05 1.57 3.08
N ALA A 15 -0.22 0.55 3.89
CA ALA A 15 -1.39 0.51 4.77
C ALA A 15 -1.36 1.61 5.84
N LEU A 16 -0.23 1.76 6.54
CA LEU A 16 -0.05 2.80 7.55
C LEU A 16 -0.04 4.21 6.94
N GLY A 17 0.47 4.35 5.72
CA GLY A 17 0.44 5.61 4.99
C GLY A 17 -0.98 6.03 4.64
N GLY A 18 -1.79 5.11 4.10
CA GLY A 18 -3.21 5.35 3.86
C GLY A 18 -3.97 5.68 5.16
N LEU A 19 -3.72 4.91 6.22
CA LEU A 19 -4.31 5.16 7.54
C LEU A 19 -3.93 6.54 8.12
N SER A 20 -2.69 7.00 7.89
CA SER A 20 -2.25 8.33 8.32
C SER A 20 -3.07 9.44 7.64
N TRP A 21 -3.37 9.30 6.35
CA TRP A 21 -4.25 10.26 5.67
C TRP A 21 -5.69 10.22 6.18
N LEU A 22 -6.22 9.05 6.56
CA LEU A 22 -7.51 8.97 7.25
C LEU A 22 -7.47 9.66 8.63
N ALA A 23 -6.37 9.49 9.38
CA ALA A 23 -6.16 10.17 10.65
C ALA A 23 -6.07 11.69 10.48
N LYS A 24 -5.43 12.19 9.41
CA LYS A 24 -5.44 13.62 9.06
C LYS A 24 -6.88 14.13 8.94
N VAL A 25 -7.70 13.46 8.14
CA VAL A 25 -9.10 13.87 7.93
C VAL A 25 -9.88 13.82 9.24
N ALA A 26 -9.66 12.80 10.08
CA ALA A 26 -10.26 12.71 11.41
C ALA A 26 -9.85 13.88 12.32
N VAL A 27 -8.59 14.32 12.27
CA VAL A 27 -8.13 15.52 12.99
C VAL A 27 -8.85 16.77 12.51
N ILE A 28 -8.98 16.96 11.19
CA ILE A 28 -9.69 18.12 10.61
C ILE A 28 -11.17 18.13 11.03
N ILE A 29 -11.81 16.97 11.04
CA ILE A 29 -13.19 16.83 11.54
C ILE A 29 -13.27 17.21 13.03
N ALA A 30 -12.32 16.73 13.84
CA ALA A 30 -12.28 16.99 15.28
C ALA A 30 -11.94 18.46 15.63
N THR A 31 -11.32 19.21 14.71
CA THR A 31 -10.98 20.63 14.88
C THR A 31 -11.98 21.57 14.19
N ASP A 32 -13.20 21.09 13.90
CA ASP A 32 -14.26 21.83 13.21
C ASP A 32 -13.82 22.41 11.85
N GLY A 33 -13.03 21.64 11.09
CA GLY A 33 -12.58 22.04 9.76
C GLY A 33 -11.40 23.00 9.74
N LYS A 34 -10.72 23.23 10.88
CA LYS A 34 -9.48 24.01 10.91
C LYS A 34 -8.37 23.24 10.20
N VAL A 35 -8.14 23.61 8.94
CA VAL A 35 -7.00 23.17 8.14
C VAL A 35 -5.82 24.06 8.52
N ASN A 36 -4.99 23.58 9.45
CA ASN A 36 -3.73 24.23 9.77
C ASN A 36 -2.59 23.50 9.04
N ASP A 37 -1.78 24.26 8.32
CA ASP A 37 -0.54 23.76 7.69
C ASP A 37 0.54 23.43 8.72
N GLU A 38 0.29 23.75 9.99
CA GLU A 38 1.15 23.47 11.14
C GLU A 38 0.38 22.62 12.17
N GLY A 39 0.98 21.52 12.64
CA GLY A 39 0.41 20.67 13.68
C GLY A 39 0.10 19.24 13.24
N ALA A 40 -0.88 18.60 13.91
CA ALA A 40 -1.15 17.17 13.76
C ALA A 40 -1.61 16.78 12.35
N ALA A 41 -2.43 17.61 11.68
CA ALA A 41 -2.86 17.36 10.31
C ALA A 41 -1.68 17.35 9.32
N ALA A 42 -0.78 18.34 9.43
CA ALA A 42 0.43 18.40 8.62
C ALA A 42 1.37 17.21 8.88
N PHE A 43 1.53 16.82 10.14
CA PHE A 43 2.31 15.63 10.52
C PHE A 43 1.75 14.36 9.85
N PHE A 44 0.44 14.11 9.96
CA PHE A 44 -0.20 12.95 9.35
C PHE A 44 -0.17 12.97 7.82
N TYR A 45 -0.25 14.16 7.21
CA TYR A 45 -0.08 14.33 5.78
C TYR A 45 1.31 13.88 5.32
N LEU A 46 2.37 14.43 5.91
CA LEU A 46 3.76 14.11 5.57
C LEU A 46 4.12 12.65 5.88
N LEU A 47 3.68 12.15 7.03
CA LEU A 47 3.86 10.76 7.42
C LEU A 47 3.18 9.83 6.39
N GLY A 48 1.95 10.15 5.99
CA GLY A 48 1.22 9.40 4.99
C GLY A 48 1.92 9.39 3.63
N VAL A 49 2.38 10.54 3.15
CA VAL A 49 3.15 10.64 1.90
C VAL A 49 4.42 9.79 1.96
N ALA A 50 5.20 9.91 3.02
CA ALA A 50 6.46 9.17 3.18
C ALA A 50 6.23 7.65 3.20
N LEU A 51 5.25 7.19 3.99
CA LEU A 51 4.92 5.78 4.12
C LEU A 51 4.32 5.20 2.83
N MET A 52 3.43 5.92 2.15
CA MET A 52 2.90 5.49 0.84
C MET A 52 3.97 5.51 -0.25
N ALA A 53 4.90 6.46 -0.22
CA ALA A 53 6.04 6.47 -1.15
C ALA A 53 6.92 5.23 -0.96
N ILE A 54 7.22 4.85 0.29
CA ILE A 54 7.90 3.59 0.59
C ILE A 54 7.05 2.41 0.13
N GLY A 55 5.75 2.40 0.43
CA GLY A 55 4.84 1.33 0.04
C GLY A 55 4.70 1.16 -1.48
N SER A 56 4.80 2.24 -2.25
CA SER A 56 4.76 2.22 -3.71
C SER A 56 5.90 1.36 -4.29
N THR A 57 7.06 1.35 -3.64
CA THR A 57 8.20 0.54 -4.06
C THR A 57 7.93 -0.96 -3.96
N ALA A 58 7.06 -1.39 -3.04
CA ALA A 58 6.62 -2.78 -2.97
C ALA A 58 5.70 -3.14 -4.13
N VAL A 59 4.85 -2.22 -4.60
CA VAL A 59 4.05 -2.40 -5.83
C VAL A 59 5.00 -2.59 -7.03
N GLY A 60 5.96 -1.69 -7.20
CA GLY A 60 6.95 -1.79 -8.29
C GLY A 60 7.77 -3.08 -8.22
N SER A 61 8.22 -3.46 -7.03
CA SER A 61 8.92 -4.73 -6.79
C SER A 61 8.06 -5.95 -7.10
N GLN A 62 6.75 -5.91 -6.80
CA GLN A 62 5.81 -6.97 -7.10
C GLN A 62 5.55 -7.09 -8.62
N LEU A 63 5.43 -5.96 -9.32
CA LEU A 63 5.22 -5.91 -10.78
C LEU A 63 6.43 -6.39 -11.58
N ALA A 64 7.65 -6.18 -11.08
CA ALA A 64 8.89 -6.59 -11.76
C ALA A 64 9.17 -8.12 -11.70
N GLY A 65 8.23 -8.94 -11.25
CA GLY A 65 8.50 -10.32 -10.83
C GLY A 65 9.24 -11.21 -11.82
N GLY A 66 10.35 -11.81 -11.36
CA GLY A 66 11.18 -12.74 -12.14
C GLY A 66 11.94 -12.11 -13.31
N ARG A 67 11.87 -10.78 -13.48
CA ARG A 67 12.55 -10.05 -14.55
C ARG A 67 13.98 -9.70 -14.16
N SER A 68 14.76 -9.20 -15.12
CA SER A 68 16.14 -8.78 -14.91
C SER A 68 16.25 -7.66 -13.86
N TRP A 69 17.42 -7.56 -13.23
CA TRP A 69 17.68 -6.60 -12.17
C TRP A 69 17.49 -5.14 -12.62
N TRP A 70 17.73 -4.84 -13.90
CA TRP A 70 17.47 -3.52 -14.49
C TRP A 70 15.99 -3.15 -14.45
N VAL A 71 15.10 -4.08 -14.78
CA VAL A 71 13.65 -3.84 -14.73
C VAL A 71 13.19 -3.61 -13.30
N LEU A 72 13.76 -4.32 -12.33
CA LEU A 72 13.48 -4.11 -10.92
C LEU A 72 13.89 -2.70 -10.47
N ALA A 73 15.11 -2.27 -10.80
CA ALA A 73 15.62 -0.94 -10.45
C ALA A 73 14.73 0.17 -11.02
N VAL A 74 14.37 0.08 -12.31
CA VAL A 74 13.49 1.06 -12.96
C VAL A 74 12.09 1.06 -12.35
N ALA A 75 11.50 -0.11 -12.11
CA ALA A 75 10.17 -0.21 -11.52
C ALA A 75 10.11 0.36 -10.10
N VAL A 76 11.16 0.16 -9.29
CA VAL A 76 11.26 0.75 -7.95
C VAL A 76 11.50 2.25 -8.01
N ALA A 77 12.43 2.72 -8.86
CA ALA A 77 12.74 4.15 -8.98
C ALA A 77 11.53 4.97 -9.46
N LEU A 78 10.72 4.42 -10.36
CA LEU A 78 9.52 5.08 -10.87
C LEU A 78 8.29 4.89 -9.97
N SER A 79 8.36 4.04 -8.96
CA SER A 79 7.19 3.73 -8.12
C SER A 79 6.58 4.92 -7.37
N PRO A 80 7.33 5.95 -6.91
CA PRO A 80 6.70 7.13 -6.29
C PRO A 80 5.82 7.92 -7.27
N ILE A 81 6.05 7.79 -8.59
CA ILE A 81 5.18 8.38 -9.61
C ILE A 81 3.78 7.77 -9.52
N LEU A 82 3.66 6.49 -9.16
CA LEU A 82 2.36 5.85 -8.95
C LEU A 82 1.56 6.56 -7.85
N LEU A 83 2.21 6.96 -6.75
CA LEU A 83 1.55 7.73 -5.70
C LEU A 83 1.04 9.07 -6.24
N VAL A 84 1.91 9.84 -6.88
CA VAL A 84 1.56 11.17 -7.43
C VAL A 84 0.43 11.07 -8.45
N VAL A 85 0.53 10.14 -9.40
CA VAL A 85 -0.49 9.92 -10.44
C VAL A 85 -1.80 9.42 -9.82
N SER A 86 -1.75 8.49 -8.86
CA SER A 86 -2.96 8.01 -8.19
C SER A 86 -3.66 9.13 -7.43
N PHE A 87 -2.91 9.97 -6.72
CA PHE A 87 -3.46 11.11 -6.01
C PHE A 87 -4.07 12.12 -6.99
N ALA A 88 -3.37 12.49 -8.06
CA ALA A 88 -3.87 13.44 -9.05
C ALA A 88 -5.17 12.95 -9.71
N ILE A 89 -5.26 11.67 -10.06
CA ILE A 89 -6.47 11.07 -10.63
C ILE A 89 -7.61 11.06 -9.61
N LEU A 90 -7.34 10.56 -8.39
CA LEU A 90 -8.38 10.44 -7.37
C LEU A 90 -8.87 11.81 -6.90
N ASP A 91 -7.99 12.78 -6.72
CA ASP A 91 -8.35 14.16 -6.39
C ASP A 91 -9.18 14.82 -7.50
N GLY A 92 -8.72 14.70 -8.76
CA GLY A 92 -9.41 15.24 -9.93
C GLY A 92 -10.79 14.62 -10.18
N VAL A 93 -11.02 13.38 -9.76
CA VAL A 93 -12.33 12.73 -9.82
C VAL A 93 -13.19 13.05 -8.60
N THR A 94 -12.60 13.06 -7.40
CA THR A 94 -13.36 13.18 -6.16
C THR A 94 -13.87 14.60 -5.93
N LYS A 95 -13.05 15.62 -6.19
CA LYS A 95 -13.44 17.03 -5.97
C LYS A 95 -14.70 17.44 -6.76
N PRO A 96 -14.82 17.16 -8.07
CA PRO A 96 -16.04 17.46 -8.81
C PRO A 96 -17.27 16.67 -8.36
N LEU A 97 -17.07 15.43 -7.88
CA LEU A 97 -18.17 14.59 -7.39
C LEU A 97 -18.75 15.14 -6.09
N VAL A 98 -17.90 15.63 -5.19
CA VAL A 98 -18.34 16.30 -3.97
C VAL A 98 -18.98 17.65 -4.33
N GLY A 99 -18.29 18.48 -5.12
CA GLY A 99 -18.70 19.85 -5.43
C GLY A 99 -18.86 20.68 -4.15
N ASP A 100 -19.91 21.48 -4.06
CA ASP A 100 -20.22 22.30 -2.87
C ASP A 100 -21.03 21.53 -1.79
N ARG A 101 -21.06 20.20 -1.86
CA ARG A 101 -21.85 19.39 -0.92
C ARG A 101 -21.05 19.12 0.35
N GLY A 102 -21.59 19.58 1.47
CA GLY A 102 -21.07 19.29 2.81
C GLY A 102 -20.17 20.39 3.37
N PRO A 103 -19.46 20.09 4.48
CA PRO A 103 -18.48 21.00 5.07
C PRO A 103 -17.46 21.57 4.08
N THR A 104 -17.05 22.82 4.29
CA THR A 104 -16.14 23.57 3.41
C THR A 104 -14.80 22.90 3.19
N TYR A 105 -14.29 22.13 4.16
CA TYR A 105 -13.04 21.39 4.04
C TYR A 105 -13.10 20.21 3.07
N TRP A 106 -14.29 19.72 2.68
CA TRP A 106 -14.36 18.59 1.76
C TRP A 106 -13.84 18.90 0.36
N GLY A 107 -13.96 20.15 -0.07
CA GLY A 107 -13.41 20.59 -1.35
C GLY A 107 -11.92 20.29 -1.46
N ASP A 108 -11.18 20.38 -0.36
CA ASP A 108 -9.73 20.18 -0.34
C ASP A 108 -9.32 18.78 0.15
N GLU A 109 -10.12 18.18 1.03
CA GLU A 109 -9.75 16.95 1.74
C GLU A 109 -10.32 15.67 1.12
N ALA A 110 -11.33 15.76 0.25
CA ALA A 110 -11.98 14.56 -0.30
C ALA A 110 -11.01 13.69 -1.13
N GLY A 111 -10.11 14.30 -1.90
CA GLY A 111 -9.07 13.57 -2.63
C GLY A 111 -8.10 12.85 -1.69
N ILE A 112 -7.74 13.47 -0.57
CA ILE A 112 -6.88 12.89 0.46
C ILE A 112 -7.59 11.72 1.14
N LEU A 113 -8.87 11.86 1.50
CA LEU A 113 -9.67 10.78 2.08
C LEU A 113 -9.67 9.57 1.14
N VAL A 114 -10.10 9.75 -0.11
CA VAL A 114 -10.24 8.65 -1.07
C VAL A 114 -8.89 8.00 -1.36
N THR A 115 -7.83 8.78 -1.55
CA THR A 115 -6.48 8.25 -1.76
C THR A 115 -6.00 7.47 -0.54
N GLY A 116 -6.25 7.96 0.68
CA GLY A 116 -5.94 7.25 1.92
C GLY A 116 -6.62 5.88 1.98
N VAL A 117 -7.92 5.81 1.64
CA VAL A 117 -8.65 4.54 1.56
C VAL A 117 -8.06 3.61 0.50
N VAL A 118 -7.77 4.11 -0.71
CA VAL A 118 -7.21 3.29 -1.80
C VAL A 118 -5.85 2.71 -1.41
N TRP A 119 -4.95 3.52 -0.86
CA TRP A 119 -3.63 3.05 -0.46
C TRP A 119 -3.66 2.11 0.74
N LEU A 120 -4.61 2.30 1.66
CA LEU A 120 -4.89 1.34 2.73
C LEU A 120 -5.28 -0.03 2.13
N MET A 121 -6.22 -0.04 1.17
CA MET A 121 -6.64 -1.27 0.48
C MET A 121 -5.51 -1.93 -0.31
N ILE A 122 -4.67 -1.15 -0.99
CA ILE A 122 -3.49 -1.66 -1.72
C ILE A 122 -2.53 -2.34 -0.74
N GLY A 123 -2.21 -1.68 0.37
CA GLY A 123 -1.32 -2.23 1.41
C GLY A 123 -1.84 -3.54 1.97
N VAL A 124 -3.11 -3.58 2.37
CA VAL A 124 -3.77 -4.81 2.83
C VAL A 124 -3.76 -5.88 1.75
N GLY A 125 -4.15 -5.56 0.51
CA GLY A 125 -4.16 -6.50 -0.61
C GLY A 125 -2.80 -7.12 -0.89
N LEU A 126 -1.74 -6.31 -0.93
CA LEU A 126 -0.36 -6.79 -1.09
C LEU A 126 0.06 -7.72 0.05
N PHE A 127 -0.28 -7.37 1.29
CA PHE A 127 0.00 -8.20 2.45
C PHE A 127 -0.62 -9.59 2.31
N TRP A 128 -1.91 -9.66 1.93
CA TRP A 128 -2.62 -10.92 1.70
C TRP A 128 -2.01 -11.76 0.56
N ILE A 129 -1.67 -11.12 -0.56
CA ILE A 129 -1.06 -11.80 -1.71
C ILE A 129 0.28 -12.44 -1.31
N ALA A 130 1.12 -11.71 -0.56
CA ALA A 130 2.42 -12.20 -0.10
C ALA A 130 2.28 -13.42 0.82
N HIS A 131 1.29 -13.46 1.71
CA HIS A 131 1.08 -14.58 2.64
C HIS A 131 0.47 -15.81 1.96
N ARG A 132 -0.40 -15.65 0.95
CA ARG A 132 -0.97 -16.79 0.23
C ARG A 132 0.09 -17.63 -0.50
N THR A 133 1.16 -17.01 -0.97
CA THR A 133 2.27 -17.73 -1.62
C THR A 133 3.11 -18.60 -0.67
N ASP A 134 2.99 -18.42 0.64
CA ASP A 134 3.79 -19.18 1.62
C ASP A 134 3.08 -20.46 2.10
N GLY A 135 1.74 -20.54 2.02
CA GLY A 135 0.96 -21.70 2.48
C GLY A 135 0.90 -22.90 1.52
N GLY A 136 1.21 -22.72 0.23
CA GLY A 136 1.09 -23.77 -0.80
C GLY A 136 2.22 -24.81 -0.81
N GLY A 137 3.38 -24.50 -0.21
CA GLY A 137 4.55 -25.38 -0.23
C GLY A 137 4.54 -26.52 0.80
N ALA A 138 3.79 -26.36 1.89
CA ALA A 138 3.77 -27.33 2.99
C ALA A 138 3.09 -28.66 2.61
N ILE A 139 2.09 -28.62 1.71
CA ILE A 139 1.33 -29.82 1.34
C ILE A 139 2.12 -30.74 0.39
N VAL A 140 3.05 -30.19 -0.40
CA VAL A 140 3.85 -30.98 -1.37
C VAL A 140 4.97 -31.76 -0.68
N HIS A 141 5.58 -31.20 0.38
CA HIS A 141 6.68 -31.88 1.08
C HIS A 141 6.21 -33.07 1.95
N VAL A 142 4.98 -33.05 2.47
CA VAL A 142 4.44 -34.20 3.25
C VAL A 142 4.19 -35.42 2.35
N ARG A 143 3.84 -35.22 1.07
CA ARG A 143 3.58 -36.33 0.15
C ARG A 143 4.84 -37.03 -0.36
N GLN A 144 5.99 -36.35 -0.36
CA GLN A 144 7.26 -36.92 -0.80
C GLN A 144 7.97 -37.73 0.30
N ALA A 145 7.78 -37.38 1.58
CA ALA A 145 8.34 -38.14 2.70
C ALA A 145 7.65 -39.51 2.91
N ALA A 146 6.40 -39.67 2.48
CA ALA A 146 5.63 -40.91 2.64
C ALA A 146 5.89 -41.98 1.55
N GLY A 147 6.69 -41.68 0.52
CA GLY A 147 6.82 -42.54 -0.68
C GLY A 147 8.11 -43.35 -0.82
N SER A 148 9.08 -43.23 0.09
CA SER A 148 10.43 -43.83 -0.08
C SER A 148 10.70 -45.04 0.84
N GLY A 149 9.72 -45.93 1.00
CA GLY A 149 9.94 -47.24 1.61
C GLY A 149 10.33 -48.27 0.54
N LYS A 150 11.64 -48.47 0.28
CA LYS A 150 12.09 -49.63 -0.49
C LYS A 150 11.94 -50.88 0.37
N MET A 151 10.95 -51.74 0.07
CA MET A 151 10.91 -53.11 0.58
C MET A 151 12.03 -53.91 -0.09
N MET A 152 13.08 -54.21 0.66
CA MET A 152 13.96 -55.35 0.37
C MET A 152 13.24 -56.60 0.88
N THR A 153 12.79 -57.45 -0.04
CA THR A 153 12.39 -58.82 0.28
C THR A 153 13.62 -59.72 0.32
N PRO A 154 13.66 -60.70 1.24
CA PRO A 154 14.80 -61.58 1.48
C PRO A 154 15.09 -62.55 0.34
#